data_AF-A0A6N2B298-F1
#
_entry.id   AF-A0A6N2B298-F1
#
_cell.length_a   1.000
_cell.length_b   1.000
_cell.length_c   1.000
_cell.angle_alpha   90.00
_cell.angle_beta   90.00
_cell.angle_gamma   90.00
#
_symmetry.space_group_name_H-M   'P 1'
#
loop_
_entity.id
_entity.type
_entity.pdbx_description
1 polymer ?
#
loop_
_entity_poly.entity_id
_entity_poly.type
_entity_poly.pdbx_seq_one_letter_code
_entity_poly.pdbx_strand_id
1 'polypeptide(L)'
;MAEEVPSRRSSDRISSLPINAIDDILTRLPLRDAVRTSILSRKWRYDWAKITKLTLDESLWKDLSTHEVRVKLGRILLHLFSFRQGPIRECRISIPNSKYLPELDNLIFFLSRNEIESLFLELPNGEKYKLPSSVFTSSKMRQLTLEYCVINLPTTFRVFGQLLSLRLFNVSISEDHLEILISRCPLLEDIELDISNPLTYIQFNAPNLKFLNIGSKIISICFKNTQFLADVSIMAESLNHGPVESLDVNRDFVERGTCDLREFFGSLPAIKNLRLDHFIIKAINNERGDDLISLDLLKAEYDSGIKLNRLTNVSLIDIRGTKTEMKFIKLLLAKSPVLEKMMISPFYIGPKSPQTLVEMLMQVNTFQRASPRAIVNF
;
A
#
# COMPACT_ATOMS: atom_id res chain seq x y z
N MET A 1 -71.86 -15.44 31.88
CA MET A 1 -71.27 -14.94 30.62
C MET A 1 -70.05 -14.12 30.99
N ALA A 2 -68.86 -14.67 30.78
CA ALA A 2 -67.62 -13.93 30.88
C ALA A 2 -67.17 -13.62 29.45
N GLU A 3 -67.09 -12.34 29.10
CA GLU A 3 -66.52 -11.88 27.82
C GLU A 3 -65.01 -12.12 27.84
N GLU A 4 -64.54 -13.01 26.96
CA GLU A 4 -63.12 -13.08 26.62
C GLU A 4 -62.72 -11.80 25.86
N VAL A 5 -61.91 -10.97 26.50
CA VAL A 5 -61.27 -9.83 25.84
C VAL A 5 -60.20 -10.36 24.88
N PRO A 6 -60.24 -10.04 23.57
CA PRO A 6 -59.21 -10.50 22.64
C PRO A 6 -57.90 -9.80 22.97
N SER A 7 -56.89 -10.58 23.36
CA SER A 7 -55.51 -10.13 23.46
C SER A 7 -55.07 -9.52 22.14
N ARG A 8 -54.93 -8.18 22.09
CA ARG A 8 -54.24 -7.48 20.99
C ARG A 8 -52.77 -7.91 21.02
N ARG A 9 -52.44 -8.99 20.30
CA ARG A 9 -51.05 -9.30 19.95
C ARG A 9 -50.55 -8.10 19.14
N SER A 10 -49.72 -7.26 19.75
CA SER A 10 -48.98 -6.23 19.04
C SER A 10 -48.26 -6.92 17.88
N SER A 11 -48.60 -6.54 16.64
CA SER A 11 -47.97 -7.13 15.46
C SER A 11 -46.47 -6.89 15.57
N ASP A 12 -45.67 -7.97 15.54
CA ASP A 12 -44.23 -7.89 15.62
C ASP A 12 -43.66 -7.29 14.32
N ARG A 13 -43.58 -5.95 14.31
CA ARG A 13 -43.16 -5.15 13.15
C ARG A 13 -41.71 -5.41 12.75
N ILE A 14 -40.87 -5.83 13.71
CA ILE A 14 -39.45 -6.10 13.49
C ILE A 14 -39.28 -7.47 12.82
N SER A 15 -40.06 -8.48 13.23
CA SER A 15 -40.06 -9.78 12.56
C SER A 15 -40.74 -9.74 11.18
N SER A 16 -41.63 -8.79 10.92
CA SER A 16 -42.29 -8.65 9.61
C SER A 16 -41.41 -8.00 8.54
N LEU A 17 -40.21 -7.52 8.87
CA LEU A 17 -39.32 -6.91 7.87
C LEU A 17 -38.92 -7.92 6.78
N PRO A 18 -38.92 -7.50 5.49
CA PRO A 18 -38.45 -8.35 4.41
C PRO A 18 -36.93 -8.53 4.47
N ILE A 19 -36.43 -9.64 3.89
CA ILE A 19 -35.05 -10.10 4.11
C ILE A 19 -34.00 -9.10 3.62
N ASN A 20 -34.26 -8.43 2.50
CA ASN A 20 -33.41 -7.38 1.96
C ASN A 20 -33.24 -6.20 2.93
N ALA A 21 -34.30 -5.79 3.63
CA ALA A 21 -34.21 -4.72 4.61
C ALA A 21 -33.40 -5.15 5.85
N ILE A 22 -33.48 -6.42 6.25
CA ILE A 22 -32.67 -6.97 7.34
C ILE A 22 -31.19 -6.99 6.93
N ASP A 23 -30.88 -7.46 5.72
CA ASP A 23 -29.51 -7.47 5.18
C ASP A 23 -28.92 -6.04 5.10
N ASP A 24 -29.71 -5.07 4.63
CA ASP A 24 -29.31 -3.65 4.56
C ASP A 24 -29.06 -3.03 5.95
N ILE A 25 -29.84 -3.42 6.97
CA ILE A 25 -29.60 -2.98 8.36
C ILE A 25 -28.31 -3.61 8.88
N LEU A 26 -28.17 -4.94 8.76
CA LEU A 26 -27.05 -5.68 9.33
C LEU A 26 -25.70 -5.30 8.71
N THR A 27 -25.67 -4.97 7.41
CA THR A 27 -24.44 -4.51 6.72
C THR A 27 -23.97 -3.12 7.17
N ARG A 28 -24.84 -2.34 7.82
CA ARG A 28 -24.52 -0.99 8.34
C ARG A 28 -24.18 -1.00 9.84
N LEU A 29 -24.34 -2.13 10.52
CA LEU A 29 -24.06 -2.25 11.94
C LEU A 29 -22.65 -2.81 12.16
N PRO A 30 -21.92 -2.32 13.19
CA PRO A 30 -20.73 -3.01 13.69
C PRO A 30 -21.07 -4.45 14.08
N LEU A 31 -20.10 -5.37 13.95
CA LEU A 31 -20.32 -6.80 14.20
C LEU A 31 -21.01 -7.08 15.54
N ARG A 32 -20.58 -6.38 16.60
CA ARG A 32 -21.16 -6.51 17.94
C ARG A 32 -22.66 -6.21 17.95
N ASP A 33 -23.08 -5.13 17.30
CA ASP A 33 -24.47 -4.70 17.30
C ASP A 33 -25.30 -5.57 16.34
N ALA A 34 -24.73 -5.97 15.21
CA ALA A 34 -25.31 -6.96 14.32
C ALA A 34 -25.62 -8.28 15.07
N VAL A 35 -24.67 -8.80 15.85
CA VAL A 35 -24.89 -10.01 16.67
C VAL A 35 -25.94 -9.75 17.77
N ARG A 36 -25.98 -8.56 18.38
CA ARG A 36 -27.00 -8.20 19.38
C ARG A 36 -28.42 -8.23 18.82
N THR A 37 -28.62 -7.98 17.52
CA THR A 37 -29.95 -8.11 16.91
C THR A 37 -30.55 -9.51 17.05
N SER A 38 -29.73 -10.54 17.35
CA SER A 38 -30.19 -11.92 17.56
C SER A 38 -31.20 -12.08 18.71
N ILE A 39 -31.27 -11.12 19.64
CA ILE A 39 -32.24 -11.14 20.75
C ILE A 39 -33.59 -10.51 20.38
N LEU A 40 -33.69 -9.81 19.24
CA LEU A 40 -34.90 -9.08 18.84
C LEU A 40 -36.07 -10.03 18.55
N SER A 41 -35.81 -11.13 17.84
CA SER A 41 -36.79 -12.20 17.66
C SER A 41 -36.14 -13.51 17.18
N ARG A 42 -36.94 -14.58 17.09
CA ARG A 42 -36.49 -15.87 16.52
C ARG A 42 -35.98 -15.75 15.08
N LYS A 43 -36.52 -14.79 14.31
CA LYS A 43 -36.12 -14.58 12.91
C LYS A 43 -34.71 -14.00 12.83
N TRP A 44 -34.44 -12.97 13.63
CA TRP A 44 -33.15 -12.26 13.65
C TRP A 44 -31.99 -13.08 14.27
N ARG A 45 -32.30 -14.15 15.00
CA ARG A 45 -31.35 -14.94 15.79
C ARG A 45 -30.08 -15.33 15.03
N TYR A 46 -30.18 -15.64 13.74
CA TYR A 46 -29.07 -16.11 12.92
C TYR A 46 -28.80 -15.25 11.68
N ASP A 47 -29.52 -14.14 11.48
CA ASP A 47 -29.36 -13.32 10.27
C ASP A 47 -27.99 -12.65 10.21
N TRP A 48 -27.39 -12.30 11.36
CA TRP A 48 -26.01 -11.80 11.43
C TRP A 48 -24.99 -12.76 10.80
N ALA A 49 -25.31 -14.06 10.74
CA ALA A 49 -24.41 -15.08 10.22
C ALA A 49 -24.32 -15.07 8.68
N LYS A 50 -25.14 -14.28 7.99
CA LYS A 50 -25.12 -14.07 6.54
C LYS A 50 -24.27 -12.85 6.11
N ILE A 51 -23.84 -12.03 7.07
CA ILE A 51 -23.08 -10.81 6.80
C ILE A 51 -21.80 -11.14 6.03
N THR A 52 -21.59 -10.55 4.86
CA THR A 52 -20.43 -10.84 4.00
C THR A 52 -19.20 -9.99 4.33
N LYS A 53 -19.38 -8.92 5.11
CA LYS A 53 -18.33 -8.00 5.58
C LYS A 53 -18.12 -8.16 7.08
N LEU A 54 -16.99 -8.75 7.46
CA LEU A 54 -16.62 -8.96 8.85
C LEU A 54 -15.59 -7.92 9.29
N THR A 55 -15.95 -7.08 10.26
CA THR A 55 -15.02 -6.09 10.85
C THR A 55 -14.74 -6.41 12.30
N LEU A 56 -13.48 -6.67 12.60
CA LEU A 56 -12.92 -6.89 13.92
C LEU A 56 -11.98 -5.75 14.25
N ASP A 57 -12.52 -4.60 14.63
CA ASP A 57 -11.75 -3.37 14.87
C ASP A 57 -11.40 -3.14 16.35
N GLU A 58 -10.62 -2.09 16.61
CA GLU A 58 -10.18 -1.67 17.95
C GLU A 58 -11.33 -1.52 18.97
N SER A 59 -12.54 -1.17 18.51
CA SER A 59 -13.70 -1.00 19.41
C SER A 59 -14.13 -2.31 20.07
N LEU A 60 -13.82 -3.46 19.46
CA LEU A 60 -14.05 -4.77 20.07
C LEU A 60 -13.05 -5.09 21.18
N TRP A 61 -11.89 -4.45 21.19
CA TRP A 61 -10.77 -4.79 22.06
C TRP A 61 -10.50 -3.75 23.13
N LYS A 62 -11.19 -2.60 23.07
CA LYS A 62 -11.06 -1.52 24.04
C LYS A 62 -11.18 -2.03 25.48
N ASP A 63 -10.26 -1.57 26.33
CA ASP A 63 -10.17 -1.88 27.76
C ASP A 63 -9.94 -3.37 28.07
N LEU A 64 -9.57 -4.20 27.10
CA LEU A 64 -9.26 -5.61 27.31
C LEU A 64 -7.75 -5.86 27.44
N SER A 65 -7.37 -6.71 28.38
CA SER A 65 -6.03 -7.28 28.44
C SER A 65 -5.76 -8.23 27.27
N THR A 66 -4.48 -8.54 27.02
CA THR A 66 -4.07 -9.53 25.99
C THR A 66 -4.77 -10.88 26.15
N HIS A 67 -4.93 -11.36 27.39
CA HIS A 67 -5.61 -12.63 27.65
C HIS A 67 -7.10 -12.55 27.31
N GLU A 68 -7.76 -11.45 27.65
CA GLU A 68 -9.18 -11.24 27.35
C GLU A 68 -9.44 -11.09 25.85
N VAL A 69 -8.56 -10.40 25.12
CA VAL A 69 -8.61 -10.33 23.65
C VAL A 69 -8.56 -11.74 23.06
N ARG A 70 -7.61 -12.56 23.52
CA ARG A 70 -7.46 -13.95 23.07
C ARG A 70 -8.72 -14.77 23.32
N VAL A 71 -9.26 -14.73 24.54
CA VAL A 71 -10.49 -15.45 24.92
C VAL A 71 -11.69 -14.96 24.09
N LYS A 72 -11.82 -13.64 23.90
CA LYS A 72 -12.90 -13.06 23.12
C LYS A 72 -12.80 -13.43 21.65
N LEU A 73 -11.61 -13.39 21.06
CA LEU A 73 -11.36 -13.83 19.69
C LEU A 73 -11.70 -15.31 19.52
N GLY A 74 -11.28 -16.17 20.46
CA GLY A 74 -11.64 -17.59 20.46
C GLY A 74 -13.15 -17.83 20.48
N ARG A 75 -13.91 -17.06 21.27
CA ARG A 75 -15.38 -17.12 21.27
C ARG A 75 -15.98 -16.67 19.95
N ILE A 76 -15.47 -15.58 19.37
CA ILE A 76 -15.90 -15.10 18.04
C ILE A 76 -15.68 -16.20 17.00
N LEU A 77 -14.50 -16.84 16.98
CA LEU A 77 -14.20 -17.93 16.05
C LEU A 77 -15.13 -19.11 16.22
N LEU A 78 -15.42 -19.52 17.46
CA LEU A 78 -16.38 -20.58 17.73
C LEU A 78 -17.76 -20.25 17.13
N HIS A 79 -18.22 -19.00 17.28
CA HIS A 79 -19.47 -18.56 16.65
C HIS A 79 -19.39 -18.51 15.12
N LEU A 80 -18.26 -18.05 14.56
CA LEU A 80 -18.05 -18.04 13.11
C LEU A 80 -18.05 -19.47 12.55
N PHE A 81 -17.39 -20.42 13.20
CA PHE A 81 -17.33 -21.80 12.72
C PHE A 81 -18.68 -22.52 12.86
N SER A 82 -19.45 -22.18 13.89
CA SER A 82 -20.69 -22.90 14.21
C SER A 82 -21.92 -22.39 13.43
N PHE A 83 -21.99 -21.08 13.15
CA PHE A 83 -23.25 -20.47 12.73
C PHE A 83 -23.22 -19.83 11.35
N ARG A 84 -22.05 -19.68 10.71
CA ARG A 84 -21.93 -18.94 9.44
C ARG A 84 -22.74 -19.54 8.31
N GLN A 85 -23.45 -18.66 7.59
CA GLN A 85 -24.29 -18.99 6.45
C GLN A 85 -23.85 -18.17 5.24
N GLY A 86 -22.89 -18.71 4.49
CA GLY A 86 -22.36 -18.08 3.27
C GLY A 86 -20.98 -17.42 3.43
N PRO A 87 -20.41 -16.96 2.30
CA PRO A 87 -19.02 -16.54 2.23
C PRO A 87 -18.75 -15.23 2.97
N ILE A 88 -17.50 -15.03 3.37
CA ILE A 88 -17.01 -13.75 3.88
C ILE A 88 -16.18 -13.13 2.76
N ARG A 89 -16.75 -12.13 2.09
CA ARG A 89 -16.11 -11.47 0.96
C ARG A 89 -15.09 -10.44 1.43
N GLU A 90 -15.39 -9.72 2.51
CA GLU A 90 -14.50 -8.71 3.06
C GLU A 90 -14.24 -9.00 4.54
N CYS A 91 -12.98 -9.01 4.96
CA CYS A 91 -12.60 -9.08 6.36
C CYS A 91 -11.58 -8.01 6.71
N ARG A 92 -11.87 -7.21 7.73
CA ARG A 92 -10.95 -6.25 8.35
C ARG A 92 -10.66 -6.68 9.77
N ILE A 93 -9.39 -6.83 10.08
CA ILE A 93 -8.90 -7.29 11.38
C ILE A 93 -7.90 -6.25 11.87
N SER A 94 -8.22 -5.61 12.99
CA SER A 94 -7.34 -4.73 13.74
C SER A 94 -7.30 -5.22 15.18
N ILE A 95 -6.18 -5.80 15.61
CA ILE A 95 -6.04 -6.42 16.94
C ILE A 95 -4.87 -5.74 17.68
N PRO A 96 -5.07 -5.15 18.87
CA PRO A 96 -4.05 -4.35 19.56
C PRO A 96 -2.90 -5.17 20.18
N ASN A 97 -2.78 -6.47 19.87
CA ASN A 97 -1.80 -7.35 20.49
C ASN A 97 -0.65 -7.69 19.52
N SER A 98 0.58 -7.42 19.95
CA SER A 98 1.81 -7.77 19.22
C SER A 98 2.33 -9.18 19.50
N LYS A 99 1.80 -9.88 20.51
CA LYS A 99 2.21 -11.27 20.80
C LYS A 99 1.52 -12.25 19.88
N TYR A 100 2.20 -13.36 19.58
CA TYR A 100 1.66 -14.47 18.79
C TYR A 100 0.27 -14.93 19.30
N LEU A 101 -0.70 -14.95 18.39
CA LEU A 101 -2.09 -15.34 18.63
C LEU A 101 -2.46 -16.53 17.73
N PRO A 102 -2.46 -17.77 18.26
CA PRO A 102 -2.92 -18.94 17.50
C PRO A 102 -4.35 -18.81 16.96
N GLU A 103 -5.20 -18.07 17.68
CA GLU A 103 -6.57 -17.78 17.26
C GLU A 103 -6.60 -16.93 15.97
N LEU A 104 -5.64 -16.02 15.77
CA LEU A 104 -5.51 -15.28 14.53
C LEU A 104 -5.12 -16.22 13.37
N ASP A 105 -4.20 -17.16 13.58
CA ASP A 105 -3.85 -18.16 12.56
C ASP A 105 -5.08 -18.97 12.11
N ASN A 106 -5.89 -19.41 13.08
CA ASN A 106 -7.13 -20.14 12.81
C ASN A 106 -8.15 -19.28 12.05
N LEU A 107 -8.26 -17.99 12.38
CA LEU A 107 -9.10 -17.05 11.65
C LEU A 107 -8.64 -16.92 10.20
N ILE A 108 -7.36 -16.68 9.99
CA ILE A 108 -6.75 -16.51 8.67
C ILE A 108 -6.94 -17.79 7.83
N PHE A 109 -6.71 -18.96 8.42
CA PHE A 109 -6.95 -20.24 7.78
C PHE A 109 -8.42 -20.39 7.38
N PHE A 110 -9.36 -20.07 8.28
CA PHE A 110 -10.78 -20.10 7.97
C PHE A 110 -11.13 -19.15 6.81
N LEU A 111 -10.66 -17.91 6.83
CA LEU A 111 -10.93 -16.93 5.79
C LEU A 111 -10.42 -17.38 4.42
N SER A 112 -9.25 -18.03 4.37
CA SER A 112 -8.69 -18.56 3.12
C SER A 112 -9.60 -19.59 2.44
N ARG A 113 -10.46 -20.26 3.20
CA ARG A 113 -11.41 -21.28 2.72
C ARG A 113 -12.82 -20.73 2.45
N ASN A 114 -13.08 -19.44 2.72
CA ASN A 114 -14.41 -18.82 2.68
C ASN A 114 -14.58 -17.80 1.54
N GLU A 115 -13.93 -18.04 0.38
CA GLU A 115 -14.06 -17.20 -0.83
C GLU A 115 -13.78 -15.71 -0.58
N ILE A 116 -12.81 -15.40 0.27
CA ILE A 116 -12.46 -14.02 0.61
C ILE A 116 -11.95 -13.24 -0.61
N GLU A 117 -12.55 -12.08 -0.84
CA GLU A 117 -12.21 -11.14 -1.91
C GLU A 117 -11.33 -9.99 -1.39
N SER A 118 -11.44 -9.61 -0.12
CA SER A 118 -10.69 -8.48 0.46
C SER A 118 -10.31 -8.76 1.91
N LEU A 119 -9.00 -8.73 2.18
CA LEU A 119 -8.45 -8.93 3.52
C LEU A 119 -7.63 -7.70 3.92
N PHE A 120 -7.96 -7.12 5.07
CA PHE A 120 -7.21 -6.04 5.70
C PHE A 120 -6.76 -6.53 7.08
N LEU A 121 -5.45 -6.63 7.28
CA LEU A 121 -4.83 -7.04 8.54
C LEU A 121 -3.95 -5.90 9.04
N GLU A 122 -4.46 -5.16 10.02
CA GLU A 122 -3.83 -4.00 10.65
C GLU A 122 -3.35 -4.44 12.03
N LEU A 123 -2.04 -4.60 12.19
CA LEU A 123 -1.45 -5.08 13.43
C LEU A 123 -0.58 -3.98 14.03
N PRO A 124 -0.56 -3.83 15.36
CA PRO A 124 0.21 -2.80 16.02
C PRO A 124 1.71 -3.07 15.88
N ASN A 125 2.48 -2.00 16.07
CA ASN A 125 3.92 -2.06 16.14
C ASN A 125 4.39 -3.07 17.20
N GLY A 126 5.41 -3.86 16.87
CA GLY A 126 5.95 -4.87 17.77
C GLY A 126 6.61 -6.02 17.02
N GLU A 127 6.46 -7.24 17.55
CA GLU A 127 6.87 -8.45 16.84
C GLU A 127 5.99 -8.65 15.61
N LYS A 128 6.63 -8.84 14.46
CA LYS A 128 5.91 -9.03 13.19
C LYS A 128 5.19 -10.36 13.17
N TYR A 129 3.93 -10.32 12.75
CA TYR A 129 3.11 -11.52 12.63
C TYR A 129 3.56 -12.38 11.44
N LYS A 130 3.91 -13.64 11.70
CA LYS A 130 4.24 -14.60 10.65
C LYS A 130 2.97 -15.01 9.92
N LEU A 131 2.75 -14.44 8.74
CA LEU A 131 1.53 -14.66 7.99
C LEU A 131 1.42 -16.14 7.55
N PRO A 132 0.33 -16.84 7.89
CA PRO A 132 0.10 -18.19 7.41
C PRO A 132 0.02 -18.25 5.88
N SER A 133 0.68 -19.24 5.29
CA SER A 133 0.71 -19.43 3.83
C SER A 133 -0.68 -19.67 3.21
N SER A 134 -1.66 -20.07 4.04
CA SER A 134 -3.06 -20.25 3.64
C SER A 134 -3.67 -19.01 2.98
N VAL A 135 -3.26 -17.79 3.34
CA VAL A 135 -3.75 -16.55 2.69
C VAL A 135 -3.51 -16.58 1.18
N PHE A 136 -2.38 -17.15 0.76
CA PHE A 136 -1.98 -17.23 -0.64
C PHE A 136 -2.72 -18.31 -1.44
N THR A 137 -3.67 -19.02 -0.83
CA THR A 137 -4.49 -20.04 -1.49
C THR A 137 -5.85 -19.53 -1.97
N SER A 138 -6.27 -18.32 -1.57
CA SER A 138 -7.55 -17.74 -2.01
C SER A 138 -7.52 -17.39 -3.50
N SER A 139 -8.40 -18.02 -4.28
CA SER A 139 -8.54 -17.79 -5.73
C SER A 139 -9.40 -16.58 -6.08
N LYS A 140 -10.14 -16.05 -5.10
CA LYS A 140 -11.07 -14.91 -5.24
C LYS A 140 -10.49 -13.60 -4.71
N MET A 141 -9.29 -13.61 -4.14
CA MET A 141 -8.66 -12.43 -3.56
C MET A 141 -8.48 -11.32 -4.60
N ARG A 142 -9.04 -10.15 -4.31
CA ARG A 142 -8.97 -8.92 -5.12
C ARG A 142 -8.18 -7.83 -4.42
N GLN A 143 -8.21 -7.79 -3.09
CA GLN A 143 -7.47 -6.82 -2.30
C GLN A 143 -6.82 -7.46 -1.08
N LEU A 144 -5.52 -7.21 -0.91
CA LEU A 144 -4.75 -7.69 0.23
C LEU A 144 -4.02 -6.49 0.85
N THR A 145 -4.38 -6.14 2.08
CA THR A 145 -3.69 -5.13 2.88
C THR A 145 -3.13 -5.79 4.13
N LEU A 146 -1.82 -5.71 4.33
CA LEU A 146 -1.10 -6.33 5.44
C LEU A 146 -0.20 -5.30 6.12
N GLU A 147 -0.30 -5.18 7.43
CA GLU A 147 0.52 -4.30 8.25
C GLU A 147 1.32 -5.15 9.27
N TYR A 148 2.59 -4.79 9.50
CA TYR A 148 3.46 -5.45 10.51
C TYR A 148 3.52 -6.99 10.39
N CYS A 149 3.60 -7.50 9.15
CA CYS A 149 3.65 -8.93 8.85
C CYS A 149 5.05 -9.40 8.36
N VAL A 150 5.35 -10.68 8.55
CA VAL A 150 6.40 -11.41 7.83
C VAL A 150 5.76 -12.31 6.79
N ILE A 151 6.13 -12.13 5.53
CA ILE A 151 5.61 -12.92 4.41
C ILE A 151 6.65 -13.95 3.98
N ASN A 152 6.24 -15.23 4.04
CA ASN A 152 6.95 -16.33 3.43
C ASN A 152 6.01 -17.00 2.44
N LEU A 153 6.32 -16.91 1.14
CA LEU A 153 5.50 -17.56 0.13
C LEU A 153 5.68 -19.09 0.20
N PRO A 154 4.60 -19.87 0.11
CA PRO A 154 4.73 -21.31 -0.02
C PRO A 154 5.30 -21.67 -1.38
N THR A 155 6.08 -22.76 -1.46
CA THR A 155 6.59 -23.29 -2.75
C THR A 155 5.47 -23.67 -3.72
N THR A 156 4.28 -23.97 -3.21
CA THR A 156 3.07 -24.26 -3.97
C THR A 156 2.30 -23.03 -4.42
N PHE A 157 2.75 -21.81 -4.09
CA PHE A 157 2.13 -20.60 -4.60
C PHE A 157 2.10 -20.68 -6.13
N ARG A 158 0.93 -20.50 -6.74
CA ARG A 158 0.79 -20.60 -8.20
C ARG A 158 0.51 -19.25 -8.82
N VAL A 159 -0.62 -18.64 -8.47
CA VAL A 159 -1.07 -17.38 -9.03
C VAL A 159 -2.15 -16.76 -8.12
N PHE A 160 -2.11 -15.44 -8.00
CA PHE A 160 -3.21 -14.64 -7.48
C PHE A 160 -3.93 -13.99 -8.67
N GLY A 161 -4.80 -14.78 -9.30
CA GLY A 161 -5.33 -14.46 -10.63
C GLY A 161 -6.32 -13.29 -10.67
N GLN A 162 -6.83 -12.85 -9.51
CA GLN A 162 -7.84 -11.79 -9.42
C GLN A 162 -7.40 -10.60 -8.56
N LEU A 163 -6.15 -10.59 -8.08
CA LEU A 163 -5.66 -9.53 -7.20
C LEU A 163 -5.50 -8.23 -8.00
N LEU A 164 -6.19 -7.18 -7.56
CA LEU A 164 -6.20 -5.85 -8.15
C LEU A 164 -5.38 -4.85 -7.33
N SER A 165 -5.37 -5.00 -6.00
CA SER A 165 -4.69 -4.07 -5.08
C SER A 165 -3.89 -4.85 -4.02
N LEU A 166 -2.59 -4.58 -3.93
CA LEU A 166 -1.67 -5.15 -2.95
C LEU A 166 -1.07 -4.01 -2.13
N ARG A 167 -1.33 -3.99 -0.82
CA ARG A 167 -0.77 -3.00 0.10
C ARG A 167 -0.05 -3.67 1.25
N LEU A 168 1.24 -3.43 1.37
CA LEU A 168 2.09 -3.98 2.40
C LEU A 168 2.69 -2.82 3.18
N PHE A 169 2.51 -2.80 4.50
CA PHE A 169 2.95 -1.71 5.38
C PHE A 169 3.81 -2.26 6.51
N ASN A 170 5.02 -1.73 6.66
CA ASN A 170 6.06 -2.25 7.55
C ASN A 170 6.22 -3.79 7.49
N VAL A 171 6.16 -4.35 6.28
CA VAL A 171 6.23 -5.81 6.06
C VAL A 171 7.67 -6.25 5.87
N SER A 172 8.00 -7.47 6.31
CA SER A 172 9.25 -8.15 5.97
C SER A 172 9.02 -9.25 4.94
N ILE A 173 9.70 -9.16 3.81
CA ILE A 173 9.61 -10.11 2.68
C ILE A 173 10.96 -10.11 1.94
N SER A 174 11.42 -11.28 1.48
CA SER A 174 12.63 -11.37 0.64
C SER A 174 12.37 -10.84 -0.77
N GLU A 175 13.42 -10.39 -1.45
CA GLU A 175 13.38 -9.91 -2.84
C GLU A 175 12.76 -10.97 -3.76
N ASP A 176 13.25 -12.21 -3.71
CA ASP A 176 12.72 -13.33 -4.51
C ASP A 176 11.22 -13.54 -4.31
N HIS A 177 10.74 -13.50 -3.05
CA HIS A 177 9.32 -13.69 -2.77
C HIS A 177 8.49 -12.50 -3.26
N LEU A 178 9.00 -11.29 -3.15
CA LEU A 178 8.30 -10.09 -3.62
C LEU A 178 8.18 -10.09 -5.15
N GLU A 179 9.24 -10.43 -5.87
CA GLU A 179 9.21 -10.56 -7.33
C GLU A 179 8.26 -11.66 -7.81
N ILE A 180 8.28 -12.82 -7.13
CA ILE A 180 7.35 -13.92 -7.40
C ILE A 180 5.90 -13.48 -7.13
N LEU A 181 5.65 -12.75 -6.05
CA LEU A 181 4.32 -12.25 -5.71
C LEU A 181 3.79 -11.33 -6.79
N ILE A 182 4.57 -10.30 -7.19
CA ILE A 182 4.17 -9.31 -8.19
C ILE A 182 3.97 -9.95 -9.56
N SER A 183 4.93 -10.76 -10.02
CA SER A 183 4.89 -11.39 -11.35
C SER A 183 3.74 -12.39 -11.53
N ARG A 184 3.22 -12.95 -10.42
CA ARG A 184 2.10 -13.91 -10.42
C ARG A 184 0.74 -13.27 -10.09
N CYS A 185 0.65 -11.94 -10.14
CA CYS A 185 -0.59 -11.17 -10.05
C CYS A 185 -0.85 -10.42 -11.37
N PRO A 186 -1.37 -11.07 -12.43
CA PRO A 186 -1.44 -10.47 -13.77
C PRO A 186 -2.45 -9.33 -13.88
N LEU A 187 -3.44 -9.24 -12.99
CA LEU A 187 -4.47 -8.19 -12.98
C LEU A 187 -4.18 -7.05 -12.00
N LEU A 188 -2.98 -7.04 -11.39
CA LEU A 188 -2.62 -6.07 -10.36
C LEU A 188 -2.58 -4.66 -10.95
N GLU A 189 -3.40 -3.76 -10.39
CA GLU A 189 -3.54 -2.37 -10.84
C GLU A 189 -2.91 -1.38 -9.86
N ASP A 190 -2.88 -1.73 -8.57
CA ASP A 190 -2.48 -0.86 -7.46
C ASP A 190 -1.52 -1.59 -6.52
N ILE A 191 -0.35 -1.00 -6.28
CA ILE A 191 0.68 -1.52 -5.38
C ILE A 191 1.13 -0.41 -4.44
N GLU A 192 1.01 -0.64 -3.13
CA GLU A 192 1.67 0.15 -2.10
C GLU A 192 2.59 -0.75 -1.26
N LEU A 193 3.87 -0.41 -1.18
CA LEU A 193 4.89 -1.23 -0.51
C LEU A 193 5.71 -0.37 0.44
N ASP A 194 5.50 -0.54 1.72
CA ASP A 194 6.39 -0.08 2.78
C ASP A 194 7.11 -1.30 3.38
N ILE A 195 8.30 -1.56 2.84
CA ILE A 195 9.10 -2.76 3.14
C ILE A 195 10.20 -2.39 4.12
N SER A 196 10.16 -3.08 5.25
CA SER A 196 10.99 -2.82 6.42
C SER A 196 12.44 -3.30 6.29
N ASN A 197 12.70 -4.33 5.50
CA ASN A 197 14.06 -4.78 5.17
C ASN A 197 14.56 -4.02 3.94
N PRO A 198 15.87 -3.70 3.87
CA PRO A 198 16.45 -3.12 2.68
C PRO A 198 16.29 -4.09 1.49
N LEU A 199 16.13 -3.53 0.30
CA LEU A 199 16.04 -4.27 -0.95
C LEU A 199 17.19 -3.82 -1.88
N THR A 200 18.03 -4.76 -2.30
CA THR A 200 19.12 -4.49 -3.25
C THR A 200 18.58 -4.25 -4.65
N TYR A 201 17.76 -5.16 -5.16
CA TYR A 201 17.18 -5.06 -6.48
C TYR A 201 15.73 -5.53 -6.47
N ILE A 202 14.88 -4.82 -7.19
CA ILE A 202 13.50 -5.24 -7.37
C ILE A 202 13.05 -5.04 -8.82
N GLN A 203 12.50 -6.09 -9.40
CA GLN A 203 11.89 -6.06 -10.71
C GLN A 203 10.35 -6.12 -10.65
N PHE A 204 9.70 -5.06 -11.14
CA PHE A 204 8.24 -5.04 -11.28
C PHE A 204 7.83 -5.55 -12.65
N ASN A 205 7.30 -6.78 -12.71
CA ASN A 205 6.68 -7.33 -13.91
C ASN A 205 5.16 -7.37 -13.75
N ALA A 206 4.47 -6.28 -14.11
CA ALA A 206 3.04 -6.11 -13.84
C ALA A 206 2.29 -5.43 -15.02
N PRO A 207 1.67 -6.22 -15.92
CA PRO A 207 1.09 -5.75 -17.18
C PRO A 207 -0.06 -4.76 -17.06
N ASN A 208 -0.80 -4.78 -15.94
CA ASN A 208 -1.98 -3.93 -15.71
C ASN A 208 -1.77 -2.88 -14.62
N LEU A 209 -0.53 -2.72 -14.14
CA LEU A 209 -0.21 -1.80 -13.04
C LEU A 209 -0.45 -0.35 -13.47
N LYS A 210 -1.19 0.40 -12.66
CA LYS A 210 -1.53 1.81 -12.87
C LYS A 210 -0.90 2.71 -11.80
N PHE A 211 -0.88 2.22 -10.56
CA PHE A 211 -0.40 2.95 -9.39
C PHE A 211 0.68 2.14 -8.67
N LEU A 212 1.79 2.80 -8.38
CA LEU A 212 2.89 2.25 -7.61
C LEU A 212 3.35 3.28 -6.58
N ASN A 213 3.31 2.88 -5.31
CA ASN A 213 3.88 3.64 -4.21
C ASN A 213 4.82 2.75 -3.41
N ILE A 214 6.07 3.15 -3.26
CA ILE A 214 7.08 2.39 -2.53
C ILE A 214 7.75 3.30 -1.50
N GLY A 215 7.73 2.89 -0.23
CA GLY A 215 8.55 3.43 0.85
C GLY A 215 9.50 2.35 1.34
N SER A 216 10.72 2.30 0.82
CA SER A 216 11.70 1.32 1.28
C SER A 216 13.11 1.74 0.88
N LYS A 217 14.09 1.27 1.65
CA LYS A 217 15.51 1.44 1.33
C LYS A 217 15.86 0.55 0.15
N ILE A 218 15.78 1.10 -1.07
CA ILE A 218 16.03 0.39 -2.33
C ILE A 218 17.29 0.92 -3.00
N ILE A 219 18.13 0.01 -3.50
CA ILE A 219 19.34 0.35 -4.26
C ILE A 219 19.07 0.44 -5.77
N SER A 220 18.29 -0.49 -6.34
CA SER A 220 18.02 -0.55 -7.79
C SER A 220 16.59 -1.04 -8.09
N ILE A 221 15.93 -0.45 -9.10
CA ILE A 221 14.54 -0.77 -9.47
C ILE A 221 14.34 -0.86 -10.99
N CYS A 222 13.90 -2.01 -11.47
CA CYS A 222 13.61 -2.24 -12.89
C CYS A 222 12.11 -2.46 -13.11
N PHE A 223 11.60 -1.92 -14.22
CA PHE A 223 10.22 -2.07 -14.64
C PHE A 223 10.15 -2.91 -15.91
N LYS A 224 9.32 -3.96 -15.89
CA LYS A 224 9.04 -4.81 -17.06
C LYS A 224 7.54 -4.88 -17.28
N ASN A 225 7.12 -4.73 -18.54
CA ASN A 225 5.72 -4.78 -18.93
C ASN A 225 4.81 -3.78 -18.17
N THR A 226 5.27 -2.60 -17.80
CA THR A 226 4.47 -1.61 -17.02
C THR A 226 3.86 -0.52 -17.91
N GLN A 227 3.24 -0.92 -19.02
CA GLN A 227 2.77 0.01 -20.05
C GLN A 227 1.63 0.95 -19.62
N PHE A 228 0.92 0.62 -18.53
CA PHE A 228 -0.18 1.43 -17.99
C PHE A 228 0.18 2.18 -16.71
N LEU A 229 1.43 2.06 -16.23
CA LEU A 229 1.88 2.67 -14.99
C LEU A 229 1.92 4.20 -15.16
N ALA A 230 0.96 4.87 -14.53
CA ALA A 230 0.73 6.30 -14.66
C ALA A 230 1.20 7.08 -13.43
N ASP A 231 1.14 6.44 -12.26
CA ASP A 231 1.44 7.04 -10.97
C ASP A 231 2.57 6.28 -10.30
N VAL A 232 3.74 6.91 -10.16
CA VAL A 232 4.93 6.31 -9.57
C VAL A 232 5.41 7.20 -8.42
N SER A 233 5.42 6.64 -7.22
CA SER A 233 5.97 7.23 -6.02
C SER A 233 7.01 6.28 -5.43
N ILE A 234 8.27 6.70 -5.32
CA ILE A 234 9.35 5.88 -4.75
C ILE A 234 10.12 6.75 -3.77
N MET A 235 10.13 6.34 -2.51
CA MET A 235 10.74 7.02 -1.38
C MET A 235 11.64 6.02 -0.64
N ALA A 236 12.80 6.46 -0.18
CA ALA A 236 13.74 5.68 0.62
C ALA A 236 13.32 5.56 2.09
N GLU A 237 12.44 6.46 2.56
CA GLU A 237 11.87 6.43 3.90
C GLU A 237 10.49 5.75 3.94
N SER A 238 10.15 5.19 5.11
CA SER A 238 8.89 4.48 5.34
C SER A 238 7.71 5.45 5.21
N LEU A 239 6.59 4.97 4.65
CA LEU A 239 5.38 5.76 4.41
C LEU A 239 4.70 6.26 5.70
N ASN A 240 5.00 5.64 6.86
CA ASN A 240 4.22 5.79 8.09
C ASN A 240 4.96 6.41 9.30
N HIS A 241 6.10 7.05 9.10
CA HIS A 241 6.75 7.82 10.16
C HIS A 241 6.87 9.28 9.77
N GLY A 242 6.28 10.17 10.60
CA GLY A 242 6.56 11.61 10.58
C GLY A 242 8.07 11.88 10.73
N PRO A 243 8.51 13.14 10.63
CA PRO A 243 9.93 13.48 10.49
C PRO A 243 10.74 12.78 11.58
N VAL A 244 11.51 11.76 11.18
CA VAL A 244 12.32 11.00 12.11
C VAL A 244 13.50 11.90 12.46
N GLU A 245 13.37 12.63 13.56
CA GLU A 245 14.50 13.23 14.25
C GLU A 245 15.47 12.08 14.59
N SER A 246 16.68 12.15 14.03
CA SER A 246 17.79 11.20 14.16
C SER A 246 17.67 9.88 13.38
N LEU A 247 18.03 9.94 12.10
CA LEU A 247 18.75 8.83 11.48
C LEU A 247 20.14 9.33 11.09
N ASP A 248 21.16 8.61 11.54
CA ASP A 248 22.56 8.79 11.20
C ASP A 248 22.73 9.14 9.72
N VAL A 249 23.18 10.37 9.47
CA VAL A 249 23.45 10.95 8.14
C VAL A 249 24.63 10.24 7.44
N ASN A 250 25.26 9.26 8.10
CA ASN A 250 26.44 8.53 7.65
C ASN A 250 26.16 7.02 7.49
N ARG A 251 25.28 6.66 6.55
CA ARG A 251 25.52 5.44 5.79
C ARG A 251 25.48 5.78 4.32
N ASP A 252 26.67 6.00 3.81
CA ASP A 252 27.05 5.76 2.42
C ASP A 252 26.20 4.62 1.82
N PHE A 253 25.21 4.98 1.01
CA PHE A 253 24.66 4.10 -0.01
C PHE A 253 25.77 3.90 -1.07
N VAL A 254 26.85 3.23 -0.68
CA VAL A 254 27.85 2.70 -1.59
C VAL A 254 27.43 1.28 -1.86
N GLU A 255 26.69 1.09 -2.95
CA GLU A 255 26.84 -0.04 -3.88
C GLU A 255 25.85 0.07 -5.05
N ARG A 256 26.36 0.53 -6.18
CA ARG A 256 25.97 0.23 -7.58
C ARG A 256 24.52 -0.23 -7.80
N GLY A 257 23.61 0.72 -7.93
CA GLY A 257 22.46 0.54 -8.81
C GLY A 257 22.91 0.38 -10.26
N THR A 258 22.09 -0.21 -11.12
CA THR A 258 22.38 -0.35 -12.57
C THR A 258 21.27 0.26 -13.43
N CYS A 259 20.26 0.88 -12.83
CA CYS A 259 19.12 1.41 -13.58
C CYS A 259 19.50 2.70 -14.27
N ASP A 260 19.75 2.62 -15.58
CA ASP A 260 19.90 3.76 -16.47
C ASP A 260 18.57 4.55 -16.53
N LEU A 261 18.63 5.89 -16.50
CA LEU A 261 17.46 6.75 -16.68
C LEU A 261 16.67 6.40 -17.95
N ARG A 262 17.37 5.97 -19.01
CA ARG A 262 16.75 5.51 -20.26
C ARG A 262 15.93 4.24 -20.05
N GLU A 263 16.44 3.29 -19.27
CA GLU A 263 15.73 2.04 -18.95
C GLU A 263 14.53 2.33 -18.03
N PHE A 264 14.72 3.18 -17.01
CA PHE A 264 13.69 3.58 -16.08
C PHE A 264 12.52 4.26 -16.80
N PHE A 265 12.76 5.35 -17.54
CA PHE A 265 11.69 6.07 -18.24
C PHE A 265 11.21 5.37 -19.51
N GLY A 266 12.08 4.60 -20.18
CA GLY A 266 11.70 3.79 -21.34
C GLY A 266 10.65 2.73 -21.00
N SER A 267 10.63 2.29 -19.75
CA SER A 267 9.67 1.31 -19.22
C SER A 267 8.36 1.94 -18.71
N LEU A 268 8.26 3.26 -18.70
CA LEU A 268 7.13 4.02 -18.14
C LEU A 268 6.45 4.93 -19.19
N PRO A 269 5.95 4.38 -20.31
CA PRO A 269 5.42 5.19 -21.42
C PRO A 269 4.12 5.94 -21.09
N ALA A 270 3.41 5.53 -20.03
CA ALA A 270 2.15 6.12 -19.60
C ALA A 270 2.27 7.07 -18.41
N ILE A 271 3.49 7.35 -17.91
CA ILE A 271 3.71 8.12 -16.68
C ILE A 271 3.06 9.52 -16.75
N LYS A 272 2.30 9.84 -15.71
CA LYS A 272 1.62 11.13 -15.50
C LYS A 272 2.08 11.82 -14.22
N ASN A 273 2.25 11.04 -13.16
CA ASN A 273 2.60 11.52 -11.84
C ASN A 273 3.87 10.82 -11.36
N LEU A 274 4.89 11.60 -11.04
CA LEU A 274 6.18 11.11 -10.55
C LEU A 274 6.50 11.74 -9.20
N ARG A 275 6.75 10.92 -8.19
CA ARG A 275 7.23 11.35 -6.88
C ARG A 275 8.49 10.59 -6.50
N LEU A 276 9.57 11.31 -6.20
CA LEU A 276 10.88 10.74 -5.85
C LEU A 276 11.54 11.57 -4.75
N ASP A 277 12.42 10.97 -3.96
CA ASP A 277 13.30 11.68 -3.05
C ASP A 277 14.77 11.73 -3.54
N HIS A 278 15.61 12.47 -2.81
CA HIS A 278 17.03 12.59 -3.08
C HIS A 278 17.76 11.24 -3.22
N PHE A 279 17.46 10.27 -2.36
CA PHE A 279 18.16 8.98 -2.36
C PHE A 279 17.86 8.19 -3.63
N ILE A 280 16.60 8.17 -4.06
CA ILE A 280 16.19 7.47 -5.27
C ILE A 280 16.71 8.19 -6.52
N ILE A 281 16.70 9.53 -6.54
CA ILE A 281 17.29 10.31 -7.65
C ILE A 281 18.78 10.00 -7.77
N LYS A 282 19.51 9.93 -6.65
CA LYS A 282 20.93 9.57 -6.64
C LYS A 282 21.15 8.14 -7.16
N ALA A 283 20.31 7.19 -6.75
CA ALA A 283 20.40 5.79 -7.16
C ALA A 283 20.19 5.59 -8.66
N ILE A 284 19.17 6.23 -9.26
CA ILE A 284 18.85 6.10 -10.69
C ILE A 284 19.88 6.83 -11.58
N ASN A 285 20.55 7.85 -11.07
CA ASN A 285 21.56 8.60 -11.84
C ASN A 285 22.95 7.94 -11.87
N ASN A 286 23.12 6.75 -11.28
CA ASN A 286 24.37 5.98 -11.35
C ASN A 286 25.63 6.81 -10.98
N GLU A 287 25.57 7.58 -9.89
CA GLU A 287 26.74 8.32 -9.41
C GLU A 287 27.88 7.35 -9.06
N ARG A 288 28.81 7.17 -10.01
CA ARG A 288 30.14 6.64 -9.69
C ARG A 288 30.81 7.71 -8.85
N GLY A 289 31.42 7.33 -7.73
CA GLY A 289 32.13 8.23 -6.81
C GLY A 289 33.33 8.99 -7.39
N ASP A 290 33.45 9.11 -8.72
CA ASP A 290 34.39 9.96 -9.41
C ASP A 290 33.63 11.00 -10.25
N ASP A 291 33.67 12.26 -9.81
CA ASP A 291 33.01 13.44 -10.38
C ASP A 291 33.31 13.70 -11.88
N LEU A 292 34.31 13.02 -12.46
CA LEU A 292 34.79 13.24 -13.83
C LEU A 292 34.13 12.33 -14.89
N ILE A 293 33.65 11.13 -14.55
CA ILE A 293 33.06 10.18 -15.52
C ILE A 293 31.54 10.40 -15.64
N SER A 294 30.90 10.92 -14.59
CA SER A 294 29.47 11.21 -14.51
C SER A 294 29.01 12.37 -15.42
N LEU A 295 29.95 13.13 -15.99
CA LEU A 295 29.67 14.26 -16.88
C LEU A 295 29.36 13.85 -18.33
N ASP A 296 29.93 12.74 -18.82
CA ASP A 296 29.75 12.29 -20.21
C ASP A 296 28.49 11.44 -20.42
N LEU A 297 28.04 10.68 -19.41
CA LEU A 297 26.83 9.86 -19.49
C LEU A 297 25.55 10.71 -19.58
N LEU A 298 25.46 11.79 -18.79
CA LEU A 298 24.30 12.69 -18.80
C LEU A 298 24.21 13.57 -20.06
N LYS A 299 25.34 13.81 -20.76
CA LYS A 299 25.35 14.49 -22.06
C LYS A 299 24.73 13.59 -23.14
N ALA A 300 25.10 12.30 -23.15
CA ALA A 300 24.47 11.32 -24.03
C ALA A 300 22.98 11.11 -23.70
N GLU A 301 22.56 11.25 -22.45
CA GLU A 301 21.15 11.18 -22.04
C GLU A 301 20.32 12.42 -22.43
N TYR A 302 20.92 13.60 -22.54
CA TYR A 302 20.24 14.77 -23.09
C TYR A 302 19.88 14.56 -24.57
N ASP A 303 20.73 13.85 -25.30
CA ASP A 303 20.52 13.38 -26.67
C ASP A 303 19.69 12.08 -26.75
N SER A 304 19.23 11.54 -25.61
CA SER A 304 18.46 10.31 -25.59
C SER A 304 17.01 10.51 -26.03
N GLY A 305 16.47 9.44 -26.62
CA GLY A 305 15.06 9.31 -27.02
C GLY A 305 14.06 9.24 -25.86
N ILE A 306 14.41 9.63 -24.63
CA ILE A 306 13.46 9.75 -23.52
C ILE A 306 12.40 10.79 -23.90
N LYS A 307 11.14 10.37 -23.85
CA LYS A 307 9.96 11.20 -24.18
C LYS A 307 8.94 11.11 -23.06
N LEU A 308 8.80 12.17 -22.26
CA LEU A 308 7.87 12.24 -21.13
C LEU A 308 6.56 12.94 -21.55
N ASN A 309 5.96 12.47 -22.64
CA ASN A 309 4.85 13.13 -23.33
C ASN A 309 3.54 13.21 -22.53
N ARG A 310 3.46 12.48 -21.41
CA ARG A 310 2.27 12.38 -20.57
C ARG A 310 2.49 12.87 -19.14
N LEU A 311 3.73 13.22 -18.78
CA LEU A 311 4.08 13.63 -17.42
C LEU A 311 3.49 15.01 -17.11
N THR A 312 2.52 15.06 -16.19
CA THR A 312 1.79 16.27 -15.80
C THR A 312 2.22 16.80 -14.44
N ASN A 313 2.51 15.91 -13.48
CA ASN A 313 2.87 16.29 -12.12
C ASN A 313 4.17 15.63 -11.66
N VAL A 314 5.05 16.42 -11.08
CA VAL A 314 6.30 15.97 -10.47
C VAL A 314 6.37 16.48 -9.03
N SER A 315 6.75 15.61 -8.09
CA SER A 315 7.03 15.96 -6.70
C SER A 315 8.40 15.40 -6.30
N LEU A 316 9.36 16.28 -6.07
CA LEU A 316 10.71 15.93 -5.64
C LEU A 316 10.87 16.29 -4.16
N ILE A 317 11.26 15.34 -3.32
CA ILE A 317 11.32 15.49 -1.86
C ILE A 317 12.78 15.44 -1.37
N ASP A 318 13.08 16.18 -0.32
CA ASP A 318 14.39 16.28 0.33
C ASP A 318 15.54 16.64 -0.61
N ILE A 319 15.29 17.54 -1.56
CA ILE A 319 16.27 17.95 -2.57
C ILE A 319 17.36 18.82 -1.96
N ARG A 320 18.63 18.48 -2.23
CA ARG A 320 19.81 19.12 -1.63
C ARG A 320 20.49 20.14 -2.55
N GLY A 321 20.11 20.20 -3.82
CA GLY A 321 20.69 21.09 -4.83
C GLY A 321 22.00 20.57 -5.44
N THR A 322 22.25 19.26 -5.41
CA THR A 322 23.44 18.68 -6.03
C THR A 322 23.42 18.84 -7.55
N LYS A 323 24.59 18.79 -8.18
CA LYS A 323 24.69 18.88 -9.65
C LYS A 323 23.81 17.84 -10.36
N THR A 324 23.68 16.65 -9.79
CA THR A 324 22.88 15.54 -10.33
C THR A 324 21.39 15.82 -10.23
N GLU A 325 20.91 16.27 -9.06
CA GLU A 325 19.50 16.67 -8.89
C GLU A 325 19.12 17.80 -9.85
N MET A 326 19.99 18.81 -9.97
CA MET A 326 19.75 19.94 -10.87
C MET A 326 19.71 19.50 -12.34
N LYS A 327 20.56 18.55 -12.74
CA LYS A 327 20.51 17.96 -14.09
C LYS A 327 19.25 17.12 -14.29
N PHE A 328 18.83 16.35 -13.29
CA PHE A 328 17.60 15.57 -13.33
C PHE A 328 16.36 16.47 -13.47
N ILE A 329 16.28 17.54 -12.68
CA ILE A 329 15.24 18.58 -12.80
C ILE A 329 15.26 19.19 -14.21
N LYS A 330 16.46 19.54 -14.72
CA LYS A 330 16.62 20.08 -16.07
C LYS A 330 16.14 19.10 -17.14
N LEU A 331 16.41 17.81 -17.01
CA LEU A 331 15.94 16.76 -17.91
C LEU A 331 14.41 16.67 -17.92
N LEU A 332 13.79 16.61 -16.73
CA LEU A 332 12.34 16.54 -16.59
C LEU A 332 11.66 17.76 -17.23
N LEU A 333 12.15 18.98 -16.98
CA LEU A 333 11.60 20.19 -17.59
C LEU A 333 11.76 20.22 -19.13
N ALA A 334 12.89 19.74 -19.64
CA ALA A 334 13.19 19.75 -21.07
C ALA A 334 12.46 18.64 -21.87
N LYS A 335 12.09 17.52 -21.23
CA LYS A 335 11.50 16.35 -21.92
C LYS A 335 10.00 16.15 -21.65
N SER A 336 9.37 17.02 -20.86
CA SER A 336 7.95 16.92 -20.47
C SER A 336 7.11 18.06 -21.08
N PRO A 337 6.59 17.91 -22.31
CA PRO A 337 5.87 18.97 -23.03
C PRO A 337 4.49 19.31 -22.45
N VAL A 338 3.91 18.44 -21.61
CA VAL A 338 2.59 18.63 -20.99
C VAL A 338 2.66 18.82 -19.47
N LEU A 339 3.85 19.07 -18.93
CA LEU A 339 4.05 19.27 -17.50
C LEU A 339 3.25 20.49 -17.01
N GLU A 340 2.46 20.32 -15.95
CA GLU A 340 1.64 21.38 -15.36
C GLU A 340 2.25 21.86 -14.04
N LYS A 341 2.66 20.93 -13.18
CA LYS A 341 3.16 21.23 -11.84
C LYS A 341 4.42 20.43 -11.51
N MET A 342 5.44 21.12 -11.02
CA MET A 342 6.61 20.53 -10.39
C MET A 342 6.77 21.13 -8.99
N MET A 343 6.71 20.27 -7.97
CA MET A 343 6.95 20.63 -6.57
C MET A 343 8.32 20.13 -6.17
N ILE A 344 9.16 21.00 -5.61
CA ILE A 344 10.52 20.68 -5.16
C ILE A 344 10.59 21.02 -3.67
N SER A 345 10.38 20.02 -2.81
CA SER A 345 10.56 20.18 -1.36
C SER A 345 12.04 20.02 -1.01
N PRO A 346 12.73 21.07 -0.57
CA PRO A 346 14.16 21.04 -0.31
C PRO A 346 14.48 20.48 1.07
N PHE A 347 15.68 19.93 1.23
CA PHE A 347 16.18 19.43 2.51
C PHE A 347 16.76 20.56 3.37
N TYR A 348 16.21 20.78 4.56
CA TYR A 348 16.62 21.85 5.46
C TYR A 348 17.52 21.33 6.59
N ILE A 349 18.83 21.54 6.48
CA ILE A 349 19.76 21.44 7.61
C ILE A 349 20.55 22.74 7.76
N GLY A 350 20.30 23.46 8.85
CA GLY A 350 21.18 24.52 9.35
C GLY A 350 21.14 25.86 8.58
N PRO A 351 21.98 26.83 8.98
CA PRO A 351 21.90 28.24 8.56
C PRO A 351 22.29 28.50 7.10
N LYS A 352 22.89 27.51 6.40
CA LYS A 352 23.22 27.59 4.97
C LYS A 352 22.05 27.20 4.06
N SER A 353 21.01 26.53 4.60
CA SER A 353 19.87 26.06 3.81
C SER A 353 19.10 27.14 3.02
N PRO A 354 18.93 28.39 3.51
CA PRO A 354 18.25 29.43 2.73
C PRO A 354 19.06 29.89 1.51
N GLN A 355 20.40 29.89 1.59
CA GLN A 355 21.26 30.26 0.47
C GLN A 355 21.19 29.21 -0.64
N THR A 356 21.29 27.94 -0.27
CA THR A 356 21.15 26.81 -1.20
C THR A 356 19.79 26.84 -1.92
N LEU A 357 18.73 27.24 -1.22
CA LEU A 357 17.41 27.43 -1.82
C LEU A 357 17.36 28.52 -2.88
N VAL A 358 17.91 29.68 -2.57
CA VAL A 358 17.97 30.80 -3.53
C VAL A 358 18.80 30.38 -4.75
N GLU A 359 19.93 29.71 -4.55
CA GLU A 359 20.77 29.19 -5.63
C GLU A 359 20.01 28.20 -6.53
N MET A 360 19.30 27.24 -5.93
CA MET A 360 18.45 26.30 -6.67
C MET A 360 17.35 27.01 -7.46
N LEU A 361 16.62 27.94 -6.83
CA LEU A 361 15.58 28.75 -7.47
C LEU A 361 16.12 29.51 -8.69
N MET A 362 17.25 30.21 -8.50
CA MET A 362 17.91 30.95 -9.57
C MET A 362 18.29 30.02 -10.72
N GLN A 363 18.87 28.85 -10.41
CA GLN A 363 19.30 27.90 -11.42
C GLN A 363 18.11 27.27 -12.17
N VAL A 364 17.06 26.82 -11.48
CA VAL A 364 15.86 26.24 -12.11
C VAL A 364 15.16 27.24 -13.02
N ASN A 365 15.18 28.54 -12.69
CA ASN A 365 14.62 29.58 -13.54
C ASN A 365 15.39 29.77 -14.86
N THR A 366 16.65 29.34 -14.95
CA THR A 366 17.41 29.34 -16.21
C THR A 366 17.11 28.17 -17.12
N PHE A 367 16.40 27.14 -16.64
CA PHE A 367 16.18 25.91 -17.39
C PHE A 367 15.10 26.08 -18.46
N GLN A 368 15.42 25.62 -19.68
CA GLN A 368 14.45 25.56 -20.77
C GLN A 368 13.33 24.57 -20.43
N ARG A 369 12.09 24.98 -20.68
CA ARG A 369 10.88 24.18 -20.43
C ARG A 369 10.27 23.78 -21.75
N ALA A 370 9.95 22.49 -21.91
CA ALA A 370 9.17 22.02 -23.05
C ALA A 370 7.69 22.41 -22.91
N SER A 371 7.16 22.43 -21.69
CA SER A 371 5.80 22.88 -21.40
C SER A 371 5.79 24.39 -21.08
N PRO A 372 4.99 25.20 -21.80
CA PRO A 372 4.79 26.61 -21.47
C PRO A 372 3.88 26.80 -20.23
N ARG A 373 3.18 25.75 -19.79
CA ARG A 373 2.25 25.78 -18.65
C ARG A 373 2.88 25.28 -17.35
N ALA A 374 4.12 24.79 -17.39
CA ALA A 374 4.79 24.20 -16.25
C ALA A 374 5.08 25.25 -15.16
N ILE A 375 4.44 25.09 -14.01
CA ILE A 375 4.68 25.86 -12.80
C ILE A 375 5.63 25.06 -11.90
N VAL A 376 6.73 25.70 -11.47
CA VAL A 376 7.66 25.09 -10.50
C VAL A 376 7.51 25.81 -9.16
N ASN A 377 7.20 25.06 -8.11
CA ASN A 377 7.05 25.54 -6.75
C ASN A 377 8.08 24.87 -5.84
N PHE A 378 8.56 25.60 -4.83
CA PHE A 378 9.47 25.11 -3.80
C PHE A 378 8.76 25.04 -2.45
#